data_AF-A0AAX6BSV9-F1
#
_entry.id   AF-A0AAX6BSV9-F1
#
_cell.length_a   1.000
_cell.length_b   1.000
_cell.length_c   1.000
_cell.angle_alpha   90.00
_cell.angle_beta   90.00
_cell.angle_gamma   90.00
#
_symmetry.space_group_name_H-M   'P 1'
#
loop_
_entity.id
_entity.type
_entity.pdbx_description
1 polymer ?
#
loop_
_entity_poly.entity_id
_entity_poly.type
_entity_poly.pdbx_seq_one_letter_code
_entity_poly.pdbx_strand_id
1 'polypeptide(L)'
;MKQTEEEFKLSEVIKLTGLSDQTIRRYQEDFNIQGIRTQGGHRRFKREEIDMLLEAKRLKEEHGYSIKQIRSHFNGETTSEMLEKNEPMKTVFEKKIVNLEEQLAEATEKIDSMVQVLTTFMNQSGQTNQKILSQFQDVLKALPETSTTTNNQRILEKEQRLNELKIRNKLKKEAIGKWGILPEEERTTTVKTGLFSFKREENHNKKRAFIEDYISEHLVDRLEREYDMK
;
A
#
# COMPACT_ATOMS: atom_id res chain seq x y z
N MET A 1 -12.92 12.14 -46.31
CA MET A 1 -12.61 13.54 -46.66
C MET A 1 -11.17 13.58 -47.15
N LYS A 2 -10.89 14.05 -48.36
CA LYS A 2 -9.52 14.22 -48.84
C LYS A 2 -8.89 15.35 -48.04
N GLN A 3 -7.85 15.06 -47.25
CA GLN A 3 -6.99 16.10 -46.69
C GLN A 3 -6.38 16.84 -47.87
N THR A 4 -6.71 18.13 -48.02
CA THR A 4 -5.97 19.03 -48.90
C THR A 4 -4.56 19.13 -48.34
N GLU A 5 -3.57 18.55 -49.04
CA GLU A 5 -2.17 18.79 -48.75
C GLU A 5 -1.92 20.31 -48.75
N GLU A 6 -1.25 20.81 -47.72
CA GLU A 6 -1.00 22.22 -47.56
C GLU A 6 -0.02 22.70 -48.65
N GLU A 7 -0.47 23.65 -49.46
CA GLU A 7 0.25 24.17 -50.62
C GLU A 7 0.79 25.58 -50.34
N PHE A 8 2.10 25.76 -50.49
CA PHE A 8 2.80 27.01 -50.20
C PHE A 8 3.20 27.74 -51.48
N LYS A 9 3.01 29.05 -51.50
CA LYS A 9 3.51 29.93 -52.55
C LYS A 9 5.02 30.11 -52.40
N LEU A 10 5.71 30.42 -53.49
CA LEU A 10 7.15 30.71 -53.47
C LEU A 10 7.53 31.79 -52.45
N SER A 11 6.72 32.85 -52.31
CA SER A 11 6.95 33.90 -51.30
C SER A 11 6.86 33.39 -49.86
N GLU A 12 6.04 32.38 -49.60
CA GLU A 12 5.94 31.72 -48.29
C GLU A 12 7.14 30.78 -48.08
N VAL A 13 7.53 30.02 -49.10
CA VAL A 13 8.72 29.15 -49.04
C VAL A 13 10.00 29.95 -48.78
N ILE A 14 10.16 31.12 -49.39
CA ILE A 14 11.29 32.03 -49.12
C ILE A 14 11.32 32.42 -47.64
N LYS A 15 10.16 32.77 -47.06
CA LYS A 15 10.07 33.12 -45.63
C LYS A 15 10.36 31.93 -44.72
N LEU A 16 9.87 30.74 -45.08
CA LEU A 16 10.02 29.53 -44.28
C LEU A 16 11.44 28.96 -44.31
N THR A 17 12.11 29.02 -45.45
CA THR A 17 13.46 28.46 -45.64
C THR A 17 14.58 29.48 -45.42
N GLY A 18 14.27 30.77 -45.56
CA GLY A 18 15.25 31.85 -45.62
C GLY A 18 16.14 31.80 -46.87
N LEU A 19 15.83 30.95 -47.84
CA LEU A 19 16.58 30.82 -49.10
C LEU A 19 16.10 31.88 -50.10
N SER A 20 17.04 32.43 -50.87
CA SER A 20 16.69 33.33 -51.98
C SER A 20 15.95 32.57 -53.08
N ASP A 21 15.11 33.29 -53.83
CA ASP A 21 14.38 32.74 -54.99
C ASP A 21 15.32 32.00 -55.96
N GLN A 22 16.47 32.59 -56.28
CA GLN A 22 17.49 31.98 -57.14
C GLN A 22 18.04 30.68 -56.56
N THR A 23 18.24 30.60 -55.24
CA THR A 23 18.74 29.38 -54.58
C THR A 23 17.69 28.28 -54.57
N ILE A 24 16.42 28.63 -54.32
CA ILE A 24 15.30 27.70 -54.39
C ILE A 24 15.22 27.13 -55.80
N ARG A 25 15.21 27.96 -56.86
CA ARG A 25 15.19 27.48 -58.25
C ARG A 25 16.34 26.53 -58.57
N ARG A 26 17.57 26.87 -58.14
CA ARG A 26 18.74 26.00 -58.33
C ARG A 26 18.56 24.65 -57.62
N TYR A 27 18.08 24.65 -56.38
CA TYR A 27 17.81 23.42 -55.63
C TYR A 27 16.66 22.61 -56.22
N GLN A 28 15.69 23.25 -56.86
CA GLN A 28 14.65 22.54 -57.60
C GLN A 28 15.20 21.72 -58.75
N GLU A 29 16.14 22.27 -59.50
CA GLU A 29 16.84 21.57 -60.57
C GLU A 29 17.78 20.49 -60.02
N ASP A 30 18.57 20.82 -59.00
CA ASP A 30 19.61 19.94 -58.46
C ASP A 30 19.07 18.71 -57.72
N PHE A 31 17.91 18.82 -57.08
CA PHE A 31 17.33 17.79 -56.20
C PHE A 31 15.94 17.31 -56.67
N ASN A 32 15.55 17.65 -57.90
CA ASN A 32 14.28 17.24 -58.52
C ASN A 32 13.02 17.65 -57.72
N ILE A 33 13.02 18.86 -57.16
CA ILE A 33 11.87 19.41 -56.42
C ILE A 33 10.91 20.08 -57.41
N GLN A 34 9.87 19.34 -57.82
CA GLN A 34 9.08 19.70 -58.99
C GLN A 34 7.96 20.72 -58.73
N GLY A 35 7.39 20.76 -57.53
CA GLY A 35 6.22 21.57 -57.18
C GLY A 35 4.97 21.27 -58.03
N ILE A 36 3.80 21.59 -57.50
CA ILE A 36 2.54 21.49 -58.25
C ILE A 36 2.32 22.79 -59.02
N ARG A 37 1.90 22.71 -60.28
CA ARG A 37 1.42 23.89 -61.04
C ARG A 37 -0.09 24.03 -60.88
N THR A 38 -0.52 25.22 -60.48
CA THR A 38 -1.94 25.62 -60.48
C THR A 38 -2.46 25.79 -61.91
N GLN A 39 -3.79 25.84 -62.09
CA GLN A 39 -4.40 26.12 -63.40
C GLN A 39 -3.96 27.46 -64.01
N GLY A 40 -3.58 28.44 -63.18
CA GLY A 40 -3.00 29.71 -63.62
C GLY A 40 -1.49 29.68 -63.89
N GLY A 41 -0.85 28.50 -63.90
CA GLY A 41 0.58 28.32 -64.18
C GLY A 41 1.53 28.64 -63.02
N HIS A 42 1.04 29.17 -61.91
CA HIS A 42 1.87 29.43 -60.72
C HIS A 42 2.23 28.14 -59.99
N ARG A 43 3.48 28.05 -59.52
CA ARG A 43 3.99 26.92 -58.74
C ARG A 43 3.54 27.00 -57.27
N ARG A 44 3.27 25.83 -56.70
CA ARG A 44 2.98 25.58 -55.30
C ARG A 44 3.91 24.48 -54.79
N PHE A 45 4.35 24.62 -53.56
CA PHE A 45 5.24 23.68 -52.91
C PHE A 45 4.47 22.91 -51.86
N LYS A 46 4.73 21.61 -51.75
CA LYS A 46 4.25 20.81 -50.62
C LYS A 46 5.14 21.00 -49.40
N ARG A 47 4.64 20.61 -48.23
CA ARG A 47 5.44 20.61 -47.01
C ARG A 47 6.74 19.80 -47.14
N GLU A 48 6.66 18.61 -47.74
CA GLU A 48 7.81 17.73 -47.99
C GLU A 48 8.92 18.42 -48.79
N GLU A 49 8.54 19.22 -49.79
CA GLU A 49 9.49 19.96 -50.63
C GLU A 49 10.18 21.09 -49.87
N ILE A 50 9.49 21.69 -48.90
CA ILE A 50 10.07 22.68 -47.98
C ILE A 50 11.07 21.99 -47.05
N ASP A 51 10.73 20.81 -46.54
CA ASP A 51 11.62 20.04 -45.67
C ASP A 51 12.89 19.61 -46.42
N MET A 52 12.78 19.23 -47.70
CA MET A 52 13.94 18.99 -48.56
C MET A 52 14.82 20.22 -48.74
N LEU A 53 14.24 21.42 -48.91
CA LEU A 53 15.01 22.66 -49.03
C LEU A 53 15.72 23.03 -47.72
N LEU A 54 15.06 22.82 -46.58
CA LEU A 54 15.65 23.03 -45.26
C LEU A 54 16.80 22.04 -45.01
N GLU A 55 16.63 20.78 -45.39
CA GLU A 55 17.68 19.78 -45.25
C GLU A 55 18.87 20.07 -46.16
N ALA A 56 18.63 20.46 -47.42
CA ALA A 56 19.70 20.87 -48.33
C ALA A 56 20.49 22.09 -47.78
N LYS A 57 19.79 23.04 -47.15
CA LYS A 57 20.42 24.17 -46.47
C LYS A 57 21.28 23.70 -45.30
N ARG A 58 20.73 22.85 -44.43
CA ARG A 58 21.42 22.28 -43.26
C ARG A 58 22.69 21.54 -43.65
N LEU A 59 22.61 20.64 -44.63
CA LEU A 59 23.76 19.88 -45.14
C LEU A 59 24.85 20.78 -45.73
N LYS A 60 24.45 21.87 -46.41
CA LYS A 60 25.41 22.83 -46.96
C LYS A 60 26.07 23.69 -45.88
N GLU A 61 25.29 24.28 -44.99
CA GLU A 61 25.75 25.29 -44.03
C GLU A 61 26.42 24.66 -42.82
N GLU A 62 25.85 23.59 -42.26
CA GLU A 62 26.38 22.94 -41.05
C GLU A 62 27.41 21.86 -41.37
N HIS A 63 27.18 21.05 -42.42
CA HIS A 63 28.06 19.90 -42.74
C HIS A 63 29.07 20.24 -43.86
N GLY A 64 28.97 21.46 -44.42
CA GLY A 64 29.85 21.91 -45.50
C GLY A 64 29.77 21.04 -46.75
N TYR A 65 28.63 20.36 -46.99
CA TYR A 65 28.51 19.45 -48.13
C TYR A 65 28.45 20.22 -49.46
N SER A 66 29.10 19.66 -50.48
CA SER A 66 28.97 20.16 -51.85
C SER A 66 27.59 19.81 -52.42
N ILE A 67 27.15 20.51 -53.48
CA ILE A 67 25.88 20.20 -54.16
C ILE A 67 25.82 18.74 -54.64
N LYS A 68 26.95 18.20 -55.09
CA LYS A 68 27.07 16.79 -55.48
C LYS A 68 26.81 15.84 -54.31
N GLN A 69 27.39 16.14 -53.14
CA GLN A 69 27.20 15.35 -51.91
C GLN A 69 25.74 15.42 -51.42
N ILE A 70 25.13 16.61 -51.47
CA ILE A 70 23.71 16.78 -51.10
C ILE A 70 22.79 16.02 -52.07
N ARG A 71 23.11 16.01 -53.37
CA ARG A 71 22.37 15.21 -54.36
C ARG A 71 22.49 13.72 -54.06
N SER A 72 23.69 13.21 -53.80
CA SER A 72 23.90 11.82 -53.40
C SER A 72 23.12 11.47 -52.12
N HIS A 73 23.10 12.36 -51.12
CA HIS A 73 22.29 12.18 -49.90
C HIS A 73 20.80 11.97 -50.20
N PHE A 74 20.20 12.83 -51.05
CA PHE A 74 18.78 12.67 -51.43
C PHE A 74 18.51 11.43 -52.28
N ASN A 75 19.52 10.88 -52.96
CA ASN A 75 19.44 9.62 -53.70
C ASN A 75 19.67 8.39 -52.81
N GLY A 76 19.92 8.56 -51.51
CA GLY A 76 20.26 7.46 -50.60
C GLY A 76 21.69 6.93 -50.78
N GLU A 77 22.54 7.67 -51.49
CA GLU A 77 23.94 7.32 -51.71
C GLU A 77 24.82 7.95 -50.63
N THR A 78 25.79 7.18 -50.13
CA THR A 78 26.82 7.69 -49.22
C THR A 78 28.16 7.69 -49.94
N THR A 79 28.80 8.86 -50.05
CA THR A 79 30.13 8.97 -50.68
C THR A 79 31.23 8.86 -49.63
N SER A 80 32.43 8.43 -50.04
CA SER A 80 33.60 8.35 -49.14
C SER A 80 33.92 9.69 -48.46
N GLU A 81 33.78 10.79 -49.20
CA GLU A 81 34.00 12.15 -48.68
C GLU A 81 32.97 12.55 -47.60
N MET A 82 31.73 12.04 -47.70
CA MET A 82 30.71 12.24 -46.67
C MET A 82 31.01 11.42 -45.41
N LEU A 83 31.58 10.23 -45.57
CA LEU A 83 32.05 9.41 -44.44
C LEU A 83 33.22 10.08 -43.73
N GLU A 84 34.22 10.56 -44.47
CA GLU A 84 35.38 11.26 -43.91
C GLU A 84 34.99 12.49 -43.08
N LYS A 85 34.02 13.28 -43.56
CA LYS A 85 33.51 14.44 -42.81
C LYS A 85 32.80 14.05 -41.50
N ASN A 86 32.26 12.84 -41.42
CA ASN A 86 31.58 12.33 -40.23
C ASN A 86 32.48 11.46 -39.35
N GLU A 87 33.71 11.13 -39.79
CA GLU A 87 34.65 10.28 -39.04
C GLU A 87 34.94 10.80 -37.62
N PRO A 88 35.12 12.12 -37.38
CA PRO A 88 35.30 12.63 -36.02
C PRO A 88 34.11 12.32 -35.11
N MET A 89 32.89 12.38 -35.64
CA MET A 89 31.67 12.11 -34.88
C MET A 89 31.55 10.62 -34.54
N LYS A 90 31.93 9.75 -35.49
CA LYS A 90 32.02 8.31 -35.28
C LYS A 90 33.02 7.97 -34.16
N THR A 91 34.22 8.56 -34.16
CA THR A 91 35.20 8.35 -33.09
C THR A 91 34.68 8.80 -31.72
N VAL A 92 33.92 9.91 -31.66
CA VAL A 92 33.29 10.36 -30.41
C VAL A 92 32.25 9.34 -29.92
N PHE A 93 31.44 8.79 -30.82
CA PHE A 93 30.47 7.74 -30.47
C PHE A 93 31.17 6.46 -29.99
N GLU A 94 32.21 6.00 -30.69
CA GLU A 94 32.99 4.83 -30.29
C GLU A 94 33.58 5.00 -28.88
N LYS A 95 34.18 6.15 -28.59
CA LYS A 95 34.67 6.46 -27.24
C LYS A 95 33.57 6.45 -26.18
N LYS A 96 32.39 6.99 -26.51
CA LYS A 96 31.25 7.01 -25.60
C LYS A 96 30.70 5.60 -25.35
N ILE A 97 30.69 4.74 -26.37
CA ILE A 97 30.31 3.34 -26.25
C ILE A 97 31.27 2.62 -25.31
N VAL A 98 32.59 2.71 -25.52
CA VAL A 98 33.58 2.09 -24.64
C VAL A 98 33.42 2.55 -23.19
N ASN A 99 33.23 3.86 -22.97
CA ASN A 99 32.98 4.38 -21.62
C ASN A 99 31.67 3.86 -21.01
N LEU A 100 30.61 3.68 -21.80
CA LEU A 100 29.35 3.10 -21.31
C LEU A 100 29.50 1.61 -20.98
N GLU A 101 30.27 0.86 -21.77
CA GLU A 101 30.58 -0.54 -21.51
C GLU A 101 31.38 -0.70 -20.20
N GLU A 102 32.34 0.19 -19.95
CA GLU A 102 33.12 0.21 -18.70
C GLU A 102 32.23 0.52 -17.48
N GLN A 103 31.38 1.55 -17.57
CA GLN A 103 30.43 1.88 -16.50
C GLN A 103 29.43 0.75 -16.23
N LEU A 104 28.99 0.05 -17.28
CA LEU A 104 28.09 -1.09 -17.14
C LEU A 104 28.78 -2.26 -16.41
N ALA A 105 30.05 -2.54 -16.74
CA ALA A 105 30.84 -3.57 -16.06
C ALA A 105 31.00 -3.25 -14.56
N GLU A 106 31.39 -2.01 -14.23
CA GLU A 106 31.54 -1.56 -12.84
C GLU A 106 30.21 -1.64 -12.06
N ALA A 107 29.10 -1.21 -12.68
CA ALA A 107 27.78 -1.28 -12.07
C ALA A 107 27.35 -2.73 -11.79
N THR A 108 27.66 -3.66 -12.71
CA THR A 108 27.35 -5.09 -12.55
C THR A 108 28.15 -5.68 -11.37
N GLU A 109 29.44 -5.37 -11.27
CA GLU A 109 30.28 -5.82 -10.15
C GLU A 109 29.76 -5.29 -8.80
N LYS A 110 29.33 -4.03 -8.76
CA LYS A 110 28.74 -3.43 -7.56
C LYS A 110 27.40 -4.08 -7.17
N ILE A 111 26.57 -4.45 -8.14
CA ILE A 111 25.33 -5.19 -7.90
C ILE A 111 25.64 -6.56 -7.31
N ASP A 112 26.60 -7.29 -7.87
CA ASP A 112 27.01 -8.61 -7.37
C ASP A 112 27.52 -8.52 -5.93
N SER A 113 28.34 -7.52 -5.62
CA SER A 113 28.80 -7.25 -4.25
C SER A 113 27.62 -6.96 -3.30
N MET A 114 26.67 -6.13 -3.72
CA MET A 114 25.47 -5.82 -2.93
C MET A 114 24.59 -7.05 -2.69
N VAL A 115 24.42 -7.90 -3.70
CA VAL A 115 23.69 -9.18 -3.59
C VAL A 115 24.36 -10.10 -2.58
N GLN A 116 25.70 -10.18 -2.58
CA GLN A 116 26.44 -10.97 -1.59
C GLN A 116 26.20 -10.45 -0.17
N VAL A 117 26.33 -9.15 0.05
CA VAL A 117 26.08 -8.52 1.36
C VAL A 117 24.65 -8.77 1.84
N LEU A 118 23.66 -8.58 0.98
CA LEU A 118 22.25 -8.84 1.31
C LEU A 118 22.00 -10.32 1.63
N THR A 119 22.60 -11.22 0.87
CA THR A 119 22.51 -12.67 1.13
C THR A 119 23.08 -13.03 2.49
N THR A 120 24.26 -12.51 2.83
CA THR A 120 24.88 -12.71 4.15
C THR A 120 23.99 -12.16 5.27
N PHE A 121 23.44 -10.95 5.10
CA PHE A 121 22.54 -10.34 6.08
C PHE A 121 21.27 -11.16 6.29
N MET A 122 20.61 -11.59 5.21
CA MET A 122 19.39 -12.42 5.29
C MET A 122 19.65 -13.75 6.00
N ASN A 123 20.78 -14.40 5.70
CA ASN A 123 21.17 -15.65 6.36
C ASN A 123 21.42 -15.44 7.86
N GLN A 124 22.13 -14.37 8.26
CA GLN A 124 22.36 -14.04 9.67
C GLN A 124 21.07 -13.70 10.41
N SER A 125 20.17 -12.92 9.79
CA SER A 125 18.87 -12.60 10.37
C SER A 125 18.00 -13.84 10.53
N GLY A 126 17.99 -14.74 9.53
CA GLY A 126 17.28 -16.02 9.60
C GLY A 126 17.78 -16.88 10.77
N GLN A 127 19.09 -17.00 10.92
CA GLN A 127 19.72 -17.71 12.05
C GLN A 127 19.38 -17.06 13.40
N THR A 128 19.41 -15.73 13.48
CA THR A 128 19.07 -14.99 14.70
C THR A 128 17.62 -15.22 15.10
N ASN A 129 16.70 -15.14 14.13
CA ASN A 129 15.28 -15.41 14.37
C ASN A 129 15.04 -16.84 14.83
N GLN A 130 15.71 -17.83 14.21
CA GLN A 130 15.64 -19.22 14.66
C GLN A 130 16.16 -19.39 16.09
N LYS A 131 17.26 -18.72 16.46
CA LYS A 131 17.80 -18.75 17.82
C LYS A 131 16.87 -18.11 18.84
N ILE A 132 16.22 -16.99 18.51
CA ILE A 132 15.22 -16.36 19.36
C ILE A 132 14.03 -17.31 19.57
N LEU A 133 13.56 -17.95 18.50
CA LEU A 133 12.46 -18.92 18.60
C LEU A 133 12.83 -20.11 19.48
N SER A 134 14.04 -20.66 19.35
CA SER A 134 14.49 -21.77 20.21
C SER A 134 14.61 -21.33 21.67
N GLN A 135 15.18 -20.15 21.93
CA GLN A 135 15.27 -19.58 23.28
C GLN A 135 13.88 -19.36 23.90
N PHE A 136 12.93 -18.85 23.12
CA PHE A 136 11.56 -18.66 23.58
C PHE A 136 10.90 -20.00 23.92
N GLN A 137 11.09 -21.03 23.09
CA GLN A 137 10.58 -22.37 23.35
C GLN A 137 11.18 -22.99 24.62
N ASP A 138 12.47 -22.78 24.89
CA ASP A 138 13.13 -23.25 26.10
C ASP A 138 12.59 -22.54 27.35
N VAL A 139 12.36 -21.23 27.26
CA VAL A 139 11.69 -20.47 28.33
C VAL A 139 10.30 -21.03 28.58
N LEU A 140 9.48 -21.26 27.55
CA LEU A 140 8.14 -21.83 27.71
C LEU A 140 8.15 -23.20 28.40
N LYS A 141 9.13 -24.07 28.09
CA LYS A 141 9.29 -25.37 28.75
C LYS A 141 9.77 -25.25 30.20
N ALA A 142 10.55 -24.23 30.51
CA ALA A 142 11.08 -23.98 31.85
C ALA A 142 10.10 -23.24 32.77
N LEU A 143 8.99 -22.69 32.23
CA LEU A 143 7.95 -22.08 33.05
C LEU A 143 7.24 -23.17 33.87
N PRO A 144 7.13 -23.01 35.20
CA PRO A 144 6.36 -23.94 36.01
C PRO A 144 4.86 -23.78 35.67
N GLU A 145 4.22 -24.89 35.27
CA GLU A 145 2.77 -24.98 34.95
C GLU A 145 1.87 -24.39 36.05
N THR A 146 2.39 -24.30 37.29
CA THR A 146 1.68 -23.85 38.48
C THR A 146 1.51 -22.34 38.57
N SER A 147 2.27 -21.51 37.86
CA SER A 147 2.20 -20.04 38.02
C SER A 147 1.04 -19.40 37.24
N THR A 148 0.65 -19.95 36.11
CA THR A 148 -0.45 -19.44 35.27
C THR A 148 -1.78 -20.10 35.60
N THR A 149 -1.83 -21.43 35.74
CA THR A 149 -3.08 -22.15 36.01
C THR A 149 -3.60 -21.90 37.43
N THR A 150 -2.73 -21.94 38.45
CA THR A 150 -3.14 -21.72 39.86
C THR A 150 -3.61 -20.29 40.10
N ASN A 151 -2.96 -19.29 39.51
CA ASN A 151 -3.37 -17.89 39.69
C ASN A 151 -4.71 -17.61 38.99
N ASN A 152 -4.91 -18.10 37.77
CA ASN A 152 -6.18 -17.94 37.07
C ASN A 152 -7.32 -18.68 37.79
N GLN A 153 -7.05 -19.87 38.31
CA GLN A 153 -8.03 -20.63 39.08
C GLN A 153 -8.38 -19.93 40.41
N ARG A 154 -7.39 -19.40 41.13
CA ARG A 154 -7.62 -18.59 42.34
C ARG A 154 -8.41 -17.31 42.07
N ILE A 155 -8.16 -16.66 40.93
CA ILE A 155 -8.91 -15.45 40.52
C ILE A 155 -10.37 -15.83 40.23
N LEU A 156 -10.59 -16.90 39.47
CA LEU A 156 -11.93 -17.42 39.16
C LEU A 156 -12.70 -17.83 40.42
N GLU A 157 -12.06 -18.57 41.34
CA GLU A 157 -12.67 -18.97 42.62
C GLU A 157 -13.05 -17.75 43.47
N LYS A 158 -12.20 -16.72 43.50
CA LYS A 158 -12.49 -15.47 44.22
C LYS A 158 -13.67 -14.72 43.60
N GLU A 159 -13.75 -14.69 42.27
CA GLU A 159 -14.85 -14.07 41.54
C GLU A 159 -16.18 -14.81 41.75
N GLN A 160 -16.17 -16.13 41.66
CA GLN A 160 -17.34 -16.98 41.96
C GLN A 160 -17.85 -16.75 43.39
N ARG A 161 -16.96 -16.74 44.38
CA ARG A 161 -17.31 -16.44 45.78
C ARG A 161 -17.94 -15.05 45.94
N LEU A 162 -17.44 -14.05 45.21
CA LEU A 162 -17.98 -12.70 45.26
C LEU A 162 -19.38 -12.63 44.64
N ASN A 163 -19.60 -13.34 43.53
CA ASN A 163 -20.90 -13.42 42.87
C ASN A 163 -21.94 -14.13 43.75
N GLU A 164 -21.56 -15.27 44.34
CA GLU A 164 -22.39 -15.98 45.31
C GLU A 164 -22.80 -15.07 46.49
N LEU A 165 -21.84 -14.34 47.08
CA LEU A 165 -22.12 -13.43 48.18
C LEU A 165 -23.10 -12.32 47.79
N LYS A 166 -22.97 -11.76 46.58
CA LYS A 166 -23.90 -10.75 46.05
C LYS A 166 -25.32 -11.32 45.92
N ILE A 167 -25.47 -12.51 45.33
CA ILE A 167 -26.77 -13.16 45.17
C ILE A 167 -27.40 -13.53 46.51
N ARG A 168 -26.64 -14.16 47.42
CA ARG A 168 -27.11 -14.47 48.78
C ARG A 168 -27.62 -13.23 49.50
N ASN A 169 -26.92 -12.09 49.38
CA ASN A 169 -27.36 -10.83 49.98
C ASN A 169 -28.66 -10.30 49.34
N LYS A 170 -28.85 -10.44 48.03
CA LYS A 170 -30.12 -10.08 47.36
C LYS A 170 -31.26 -10.98 47.84
N LEU A 171 -31.07 -12.29 47.81
CA LEU A 171 -32.06 -13.28 48.24
C LEU A 171 -32.43 -13.11 49.71
N LYS A 172 -31.45 -12.80 50.58
CA LYS A 172 -31.71 -12.48 51.98
C LYS A 172 -32.65 -11.29 52.14
N LYS A 173 -32.43 -10.20 51.38
CA LYS A 173 -33.31 -9.02 51.42
C LYS A 173 -34.73 -9.36 50.96
N GLU A 174 -34.85 -10.16 49.90
CA GLU A 174 -36.15 -10.64 49.40
C GLU A 174 -36.86 -11.53 50.41
N ALA A 175 -36.15 -12.47 51.04
CA ALA A 175 -36.69 -13.34 52.09
C ALA A 175 -37.21 -12.52 53.28
N ILE A 176 -36.46 -11.51 53.72
CA ILE A 176 -36.92 -10.60 54.77
C ILE A 176 -38.20 -9.87 54.35
N GLY A 177 -38.29 -9.44 53.09
CA GLY A 177 -39.50 -8.84 52.52
C GLY A 177 -40.69 -9.80 52.52
N LYS A 178 -40.50 -11.05 52.06
CA LYS A 178 -41.54 -12.09 52.04
C LYS A 178 -41.99 -12.49 53.44
N TRP A 179 -41.05 -12.66 54.36
CA TRP A 179 -41.35 -12.86 55.77
C TRP A 179 -42.21 -11.72 56.33
N GLY A 180 -41.94 -10.47 55.90
CA GLY A 180 -42.73 -9.30 56.24
C GLY A 180 -44.21 -9.35 55.85
N ILE A 181 -44.59 -10.21 54.91
CA ILE A 181 -45.95 -10.31 54.35
C ILE A 181 -46.70 -11.54 54.89
N LEU A 182 -46.01 -12.51 55.48
CA LEU A 182 -46.65 -13.71 56.05
C LEU A 182 -47.63 -13.34 57.18
N PRO A 183 -48.70 -14.14 57.37
CA PRO A 183 -49.62 -13.97 58.49
C PRO A 183 -48.90 -13.91 59.84
N GLU A 184 -49.41 -13.09 60.77
CA GLU A 184 -48.80 -12.90 62.09
C GLU A 184 -48.65 -14.22 62.87
N GLU A 185 -49.57 -15.16 62.68
CA GLU A 185 -49.58 -16.49 63.31
C GLU A 185 -48.38 -17.36 62.90
N GLU A 186 -47.93 -17.23 61.66
CA GLU A 186 -46.77 -17.97 61.14
C GLU A 186 -45.45 -17.35 61.62
N ARG A 187 -45.47 -16.04 61.88
CA ARG A 187 -44.29 -15.24 62.19
C ARG A 187 -44.01 -15.05 63.68
N THR A 188 -45.01 -15.21 64.52
CA THR A 188 -44.90 -14.89 65.94
C THR A 188 -44.88 -16.14 66.82
N THR A 189 -44.49 -15.97 68.07
CA THR A 189 -44.62 -16.96 69.13
C THR A 189 -45.17 -16.28 70.36
N THR A 190 -46.04 -17.00 71.06
CA THR A 190 -46.66 -16.52 72.29
C THR A 190 -45.67 -16.70 73.43
N VAL A 191 -45.23 -15.58 74.01
CA VAL A 191 -44.31 -15.54 75.15
C VAL A 191 -45.09 -15.09 76.38
N LYS A 192 -44.90 -15.79 77.50
CA LYS A 192 -45.52 -15.43 78.79
C LYS A 192 -44.78 -14.25 79.39
N THR A 193 -45.48 -13.15 79.65
CA THR A 193 -44.93 -11.88 80.17
C THR A 193 -45.31 -11.60 81.64
N GLY A 194 -46.14 -12.45 82.25
CA GLY A 194 -46.56 -12.35 83.65
C GLY A 194 -47.39 -13.57 84.07
N LEU A 195 -47.87 -13.61 85.32
CA LEU A 195 -48.52 -14.80 85.89
C LEU A 195 -49.73 -15.29 85.08
N PHE A 196 -50.44 -14.37 84.39
CA PHE A 196 -51.57 -14.65 83.47
C PHE A 196 -51.56 -13.81 82.18
N SER A 197 -50.40 -13.28 81.76
CA SER A 197 -50.30 -12.41 80.58
C SER A 197 -49.38 -13.02 79.52
N PHE A 198 -49.82 -12.95 78.27
CA PHE A 198 -49.09 -13.46 77.11
C PHE A 198 -49.01 -12.38 76.02
N LYS A 199 -47.86 -12.27 75.37
CA LYS A 199 -47.63 -11.36 74.25
C LYS A 199 -47.13 -12.16 73.05
N ARG A 200 -47.57 -11.78 71.85
CA ARG A 200 -46.98 -12.29 70.60
C ARG A 200 -45.72 -11.49 70.28
N GLU A 201 -44.64 -12.21 70.06
CA GLU A 201 -43.35 -11.65 69.65
C GLU A 201 -42.86 -12.35 68.38
N GLU A 202 -42.09 -11.63 67.55
CA GLU A 202 -41.53 -12.21 66.34
C GLU A 202 -40.63 -13.41 66.67
N ASN A 203 -40.90 -14.55 66.04
CA ASN A 203 -40.08 -15.74 66.22
C ASN A 203 -38.83 -15.64 65.35
N HIS A 204 -37.73 -15.18 65.96
CA HIS A 204 -36.45 -15.00 65.26
C HIS A 204 -35.85 -16.30 64.72
N ASN A 205 -36.12 -17.45 65.35
CA ASN A 205 -35.64 -18.75 64.86
C ASN A 205 -36.39 -19.17 63.59
N LYS A 206 -37.72 -19.04 63.56
CA LYS A 206 -38.52 -19.29 62.35
C LYS A 206 -38.14 -18.34 61.22
N LYS A 207 -37.93 -17.06 61.54
CA LYS A 207 -37.47 -16.06 60.57
C LYS A 207 -36.12 -16.43 59.96
N ARG A 208 -35.18 -16.88 60.80
CA ARG A 208 -33.85 -17.32 60.32
C ARG A 208 -33.96 -18.56 59.44
N ALA A 209 -34.72 -19.57 59.87
CA ALA A 209 -34.96 -20.77 59.08
C ALA A 209 -35.55 -20.43 57.71
N PHE A 210 -36.63 -19.64 57.69
CA PHE A 210 -37.27 -19.16 56.45
C PHE A 210 -36.29 -18.44 55.51
N ILE A 211 -35.42 -17.59 56.04
CA ILE A 211 -34.43 -16.86 55.24
C ILE A 211 -33.39 -17.81 54.64
N GLU A 212 -32.87 -18.75 55.43
CA GLU A 212 -31.88 -19.73 54.94
C GLU A 212 -32.50 -20.67 53.90
N ASP A 213 -33.72 -21.16 54.15
CA ASP A 213 -34.46 -22.02 53.22
C ASP A 213 -34.67 -21.29 51.89
N TYR A 214 -35.19 -20.05 51.94
CA TYR A 214 -35.40 -19.22 50.75
C TYR A 214 -34.11 -18.96 49.96
N ILE A 215 -32.99 -18.70 50.66
CA ILE A 215 -31.70 -18.52 49.98
C ILE A 215 -31.31 -19.84 49.32
N SER A 216 -31.39 -20.95 50.02
CA SER A 216 -30.96 -22.26 49.52
C SER A 216 -31.74 -22.72 48.28
N GLU A 217 -33.06 -22.47 48.26
CA GLU A 217 -33.95 -22.85 47.16
C GLU A 217 -33.71 -22.02 45.89
N HIS A 218 -33.21 -20.79 46.03
CA HIS A 218 -33.12 -19.84 44.92
C HIS A 218 -31.69 -19.45 44.52
N LEU A 219 -30.68 -19.86 45.28
CA LEU A 219 -29.29 -19.44 45.08
C LEU A 219 -28.74 -19.93 43.74
N VAL A 220 -28.88 -21.22 43.44
CA VAL A 220 -28.35 -21.84 42.22
C VAL A 220 -29.02 -21.24 40.99
N ASP A 221 -30.35 -21.33 40.88
CA ASP A 221 -31.13 -20.77 39.78
C ASP A 221 -30.87 -19.28 39.54
N ARG A 222 -30.59 -18.50 40.58
CA ARG A 222 -30.30 -17.07 40.42
C ARG A 222 -28.86 -16.81 40.00
N LEU A 223 -27.90 -17.62 40.46
CA LEU A 223 -26.53 -17.58 39.98
C LEU A 223 -26.44 -17.94 38.49
N GLU A 224 -27.14 -18.99 38.07
CA GLU A 224 -27.21 -19.41 36.66
C GLU A 224 -27.82 -18.30 35.78
N ARG A 225 -28.93 -17.68 36.21
CA ARG A 225 -29.60 -16.61 35.45
C ARG A 225 -28.80 -15.31 35.35
N GLU A 226 -28.13 -14.89 36.42
CA GLU A 226 -27.46 -13.58 36.44
C GLU A 226 -26.01 -13.64 35.92
N TYR A 227 -25.35 -14.78 36.00
CA TYR A 227 -23.92 -14.92 35.68
C TYR A 227 -23.60 -16.01 34.64
N ASP A 228 -24.62 -16.63 34.01
CA ASP A 228 -24.50 -17.68 32.98
C ASP A 228 -23.52 -18.81 33.38
N MET A 229 -23.48 -19.12 34.67
CA MET A 229 -22.70 -20.23 35.20
C MET A 229 -23.45 -21.53 34.93
N LYS A 230 -23.26 -22.14 33.75
CA LYS A 230 -23.69 -23.51 33.46
C LYS A 230 -22.78 -24.55 34.09
#